data_AF-A0A8T0P4T1-F1
#
_entry.id   AF-A0A8T0P4T1-F1
#
_cell.length_a   1.000
_cell.length_b   1.000
_cell.length_c   1.000
_cell.angle_alpha   90.00
_cell.angle_beta   90.00
_cell.angle_gamma   90.00
#
_symmetry.space_group_name_H-M   'P 1'
#
loop_
_entity.id
_entity.type
_entity.pdbx_description
1 polymer ?
#
loop_
_entity_poly.entity_id
_entity_poly.type
_entity_poly.pdbx_seq_one_letter_code
_entity_poly.pdbx_strand_id
1 'polypeptide(L)'
;MAEQLISTAVHEQLPENYVRPETQRPRLHEVVSDAQIPVVDLADPDRAAVVARIGEACTTHGFFQVINHGVPVELMDAMLAVAYDFFRLPPEEKAKLYSDDPAKKMRLSTSFNVRKETVHNWRDYLRLHCHPLEQYVPGWPANPPAFRMMLMGELTILLSSQLRLQTTPDMHLVPS
;
A
#
# COMPACT_ATOMS: atom_id res chain seq x y z
N MET A 1 -22.94 -14.30 2.75
CA MET A 1 -21.98 -13.56 1.89
C MET A 1 -21.37 -12.35 2.62
N ALA A 2 -22.13 -11.59 3.40
CA ALA A 2 -21.63 -10.44 4.17
C ALA A 2 -20.70 -10.79 5.36
N GLU A 3 -20.63 -12.04 5.79
CA GLU A 3 -19.85 -12.50 6.97
C GLU A 3 -18.40 -12.90 6.64
N GLN A 4 -17.94 -12.68 5.41
CA GLN A 4 -16.61 -13.15 4.95
C GLN A 4 -15.47 -12.18 5.30
N LEU A 5 -15.78 -10.98 5.76
CA LEU A 5 -14.79 -10.00 6.21
C LEU A 5 -14.60 -10.10 7.72
N ILE A 6 -13.39 -9.82 8.18
CA ILE A 6 -13.13 -9.87 9.62
C ILE A 6 -13.84 -8.75 10.36
N SER A 7 -13.99 -7.59 9.72
CA SER A 7 -14.67 -6.41 10.27
C SER A 7 -16.19 -6.55 10.39
N THR A 8 -16.80 -7.57 9.76
CA THR A 8 -18.26 -7.73 9.73
C THR A 8 -18.77 -8.72 10.78
N ALA A 9 -17.89 -9.47 11.43
CA ALA A 9 -18.24 -10.43 12.46
C ALA A 9 -17.89 -9.89 13.85
N VAL A 10 -18.70 -10.25 14.85
CA VAL A 10 -18.42 -9.99 16.26
C VAL A 10 -17.56 -11.14 16.79
N HIS A 11 -16.37 -10.82 17.30
CA HIS A 11 -15.45 -11.81 17.87
C HIS A 11 -15.32 -11.55 19.36
N GLU A 12 -15.81 -12.47 20.20
CA GLU A 12 -15.62 -12.39 21.67
C GLU A 12 -14.20 -12.79 22.08
N GLN A 13 -13.54 -13.63 21.27
CA GLN A 13 -12.18 -14.10 21.47
C GLN A 13 -11.45 -14.12 20.13
N LEU A 14 -10.12 -13.97 20.16
CA LEU A 14 -9.28 -14.08 18.96
C LEU A 14 -9.32 -15.53 18.45
N PRO A 15 -9.82 -15.81 17.24
CA PRO A 15 -9.88 -17.17 16.72
C PRO A 15 -8.48 -17.75 16.52
N GLU A 16 -8.32 -19.05 16.75
CA GLU A 16 -7.00 -19.72 16.76
C GLU A 16 -6.22 -19.53 15.46
N ASN A 17 -6.91 -19.51 14.31
CA ASN A 17 -6.31 -19.28 13.01
C ASN A 17 -5.81 -17.84 12.79
N TYR A 18 -5.93 -16.93 13.77
CA TYR A 18 -5.28 -15.60 13.78
C TYR A 18 -4.16 -15.51 14.83
N VAL A 19 -4.00 -16.54 15.68
CA VAL A 19 -2.97 -16.58 16.69
C VAL A 19 -1.65 -17.02 16.05
N ARG A 20 -0.69 -16.10 15.95
CA ARG A 20 0.66 -16.45 15.49
C ARG A 20 1.34 -17.42 16.46
N PRO A 21 2.10 -18.42 15.96
CA PRO A 21 2.99 -19.23 16.79
C PRO A 21 3.99 -18.34 17.55
N GLU A 22 4.38 -18.73 18.75
CA GLU A 22 5.30 -17.93 19.59
C GLU A 22 6.60 -17.57 18.87
N THR A 23 7.13 -18.49 18.07
CA THR A 23 8.35 -18.30 17.27
C THR A 23 8.22 -17.21 16.19
N GLN A 24 7.00 -16.82 15.82
CA GLN A 24 6.70 -15.79 14.83
C GLN A 24 6.18 -14.50 15.44
N ARG A 25 6.00 -14.43 16.77
CA ARG A 25 5.54 -13.22 17.45
C ARG A 25 6.71 -12.24 17.60
N PRO A 26 6.46 -10.91 17.50
CA PRO A 26 7.50 -9.92 17.71
C PRO A 26 8.13 -10.06 19.10
N ARG A 27 9.46 -10.05 19.16
CA ARG A 27 10.20 -10.01 20.43
C ARG A 27 10.40 -8.55 20.81
N LEU A 28 9.45 -7.99 21.54
CA LEU A 28 9.44 -6.56 21.88
C LEU A 28 10.70 -6.09 22.63
N HIS A 29 11.36 -7.00 23.36
CA HIS A 29 12.61 -6.70 24.06
C HIS A 29 13.83 -6.59 23.11
N GLU A 30 13.73 -7.08 21.87
CA GLU A 30 14.76 -6.95 20.84
C GLU A 30 14.54 -5.69 19.97
N VAL A 31 13.43 -4.96 20.17
CA VAL A 31 13.11 -3.77 19.38
C VAL A 31 14.04 -2.63 19.79
N VAL A 32 14.78 -2.10 18.82
CA VAL A 32 15.63 -0.92 18.98
C VAL A 32 14.78 0.34 18.80
N SER A 33 14.79 1.23 19.78
CA SER A 33 13.99 2.46 19.78
C SER A 33 14.48 3.53 18.80
N ASP A 34 15.76 3.48 18.42
CA ASP A 34 16.39 4.43 17.50
C ASP A 34 17.04 3.69 16.33
N ALA A 35 16.22 3.07 15.48
CA ALA A 35 16.69 2.35 14.30
C ALA A 35 17.20 3.28 13.18
N GLN A 36 17.21 4.60 13.41
CA GLN A 36 17.70 5.65 12.48
C GLN A 36 17.30 5.40 11.02
N ILE A 37 16.02 5.07 10.81
CA ILE A 37 15.48 4.76 9.47
C ILE A 37 15.81 5.93 8.53
N PRO A 38 16.49 5.69 7.40
CA PRO A 38 16.88 6.76 6.49
C PRO A 38 15.68 7.58 6.01
N VAL A 39 15.84 8.90 6.02
CA VAL A 39 14.86 9.85 5.48
C VAL A 39 15.50 10.55 4.29
N VAL A 40 14.89 10.41 3.11
CA VAL A 40 15.36 11.01 1.86
C VAL A 40 14.49 12.22 1.51
N ASP A 41 15.11 13.38 1.40
CA ASP A 41 14.46 14.58 0.88
C ASP A 41 14.52 14.59 -0.65
N LEU A 42 13.37 14.44 -1.31
CA LEU A 42 13.28 14.43 -2.77
C LEU A 42 13.30 15.82 -3.41
N ALA A 43 13.20 16.89 -2.61
CA ALA A 43 13.31 18.27 -3.09
C ALA A 43 14.75 18.82 -3.01
N ASP A 44 15.72 18.02 -2.54
CA ASP A 44 17.13 18.39 -2.55
C ASP A 44 17.60 18.68 -3.99
N PRO A 45 18.20 19.86 -4.26
CA PRO A 45 18.65 20.23 -5.60
C PRO A 45 19.79 19.34 -6.11
N ASP A 46 20.58 18.71 -5.22
CA ASP A 46 21.61 17.77 -5.61
C ASP A 46 21.01 16.38 -5.88
N ARG A 47 20.57 16.19 -7.12
CA ARG A 47 20.01 14.91 -7.59
C ARG A 47 20.97 13.74 -7.43
N ALA A 48 22.28 13.95 -7.57
CA ALA A 48 23.26 12.88 -7.44
C ALA A 48 23.35 12.42 -5.97
N ALA A 49 23.34 13.36 -5.03
CA ALA A 49 23.26 13.06 -3.60
C ALA A 49 21.95 12.35 -3.22
N VAL A 50 20.81 12.74 -3.77
CA VAL A 50 19.52 12.04 -3.56
C VAL A 50 19.61 10.59 -4.01
N VAL A 51 20.08 10.35 -5.24
CA VAL A 51 20.23 8.99 -5.77
C VAL A 51 21.20 8.16 -4.94
N ALA A 52 22.32 8.74 -4.52
CA ALA A 52 23.29 8.06 -3.65
C ALA A 52 22.66 7.66 -2.30
N ARG A 53 21.91 8.56 -1.66
CA ARG A 53 21.19 8.29 -0.41
C ARG A 53 20.13 7.20 -0.55
N ILE A 54 19.38 7.19 -1.66
CA ILE A 54 18.43 6.11 -1.96
C ILE A 54 19.17 4.78 -2.11
N GLY A 55 20.26 4.76 -2.88
CA GLY A 55 21.08 3.57 -3.07
C GLY A 55 21.63 3.01 -1.76
N GLU A 56 22.18 3.88 -0.91
CA GLU A 56 22.66 3.54 0.42
C GLU A 56 21.55 2.99 1.32
N ALA A 57 20.39 3.65 1.38
CA ALA A 57 19.28 3.17 2.19
C ALA A 57 18.75 1.80 1.73
N CYS A 58 18.70 1.56 0.42
CA CYS A 58 18.35 0.27 -0.16
C CYS A 58 19.34 -0.84 0.23
N THR A 59 20.65 -0.57 0.24
CA THR A 59 21.66 -1.60 0.55
C THR A 59 21.85 -1.83 2.05
N THR A 60 21.67 -0.80 2.87
CA THR A 60 21.92 -0.88 4.32
C THR A 60 20.67 -1.26 5.13
N HIS A 61 19.50 -0.73 4.77
CA HIS A 61 18.25 -0.92 5.51
C HIS A 61 17.20 -1.72 4.73
N GLY A 62 17.21 -1.63 3.39
CA GLY A 62 16.19 -2.23 2.53
C GLY A 62 14.87 -1.47 2.49
N PHE A 63 14.74 -0.36 3.23
CA PHE A 63 13.62 0.56 3.23
C PHE A 63 14.05 1.95 3.72
N PHE A 64 13.24 2.97 3.40
CA PHE A 64 13.47 4.36 3.80
C PHE A 64 12.16 5.14 3.77
N GLN A 65 12.16 6.31 4.40
CA GLN A 65 11.09 7.29 4.31
C GLN A 65 11.46 8.37 3.29
N VAL A 66 10.45 8.95 2.63
CA VAL A 66 10.63 10.10 1.74
C VAL A 66 9.89 11.31 2.28
N ILE A 67 10.48 12.49 2.14
CA ILE A 67 9.84 13.78 2.41
C ILE A 67 9.94 14.67 1.18
N ASN A 68 9.10 15.71 1.12
CA ASN A 68 9.02 16.66 0.01
C ASN A 68 8.88 15.97 -1.37
N HIS A 69 8.14 14.86 -1.42
CA HIS A 69 7.94 14.04 -2.62
C HIS A 69 6.98 14.66 -3.66
N GLY A 70 6.48 15.87 -3.43
CA GLY A 70 5.64 16.61 -4.37
C GLY A 70 4.19 16.16 -4.48
N VAL A 71 3.74 15.23 -3.63
CA VAL A 71 2.31 14.88 -3.52
C VAL A 71 1.67 15.83 -2.49
N PRO A 72 0.61 16.58 -2.86
CA PRO A 72 -0.07 17.48 -1.93
C PRO A 72 -0.62 16.75 -0.71
N VAL A 73 -0.49 17.35 0.48
CA VAL A 73 -0.99 16.75 1.73
C VAL A 73 -2.51 16.61 1.69
N GLU A 74 -3.20 17.59 1.12
CA GLU A 74 -4.65 17.61 0.99
C GLU A 74 -5.15 16.45 0.12
N LEU A 75 -4.35 16.02 -0.87
CA LEU A 75 -4.68 14.87 -1.70
C LEU A 75 -4.52 13.56 -0.93
N MET A 76 -3.45 13.41 -0.15
CA MET A 76 -3.22 12.24 0.70
C MET A 76 -4.34 12.11 1.75
N ASP A 77 -4.70 13.21 2.43
CA ASP A 77 -5.78 13.24 3.42
C ASP A 77 -7.14 12.87 2.82
N ALA A 78 -7.46 13.44 1.66
CA ALA A 78 -8.73 13.16 0.98
C ALA A 78 -8.79 11.70 0.47
N MET A 79 -7.65 11.11 0.10
CA MET A 79 -7.57 9.69 -0.24
C MET A 79 -7.75 8.76 0.96
N LEU A 80 -7.12 9.09 2.10
CA LEU A 80 -7.34 8.36 3.33
C LEU A 80 -8.81 8.44 3.76
N ALA A 81 -9.44 9.61 3.66
CA ALA A 81 -10.86 9.79 3.96
C ALA A 81 -11.74 8.89 3.08
N VAL A 82 -11.51 8.87 1.77
CA VAL A 82 -12.24 8.01 0.83
C VAL A 82 -12.02 6.53 1.10
N ALA A 83 -10.81 6.11 1.48
CA ALA A 83 -10.54 4.74 1.88
C ALA A 83 -11.31 4.37 3.16
N TYR A 84 -11.34 5.26 4.15
CA TYR A 84 -12.14 5.04 5.36
C TYR A 84 -13.63 4.95 5.05
N ASP A 85 -14.15 5.83 4.19
CA ASP A 85 -15.55 5.82 3.78
C ASP A 85 -15.92 4.50 3.08
N PHE A 86 -15.04 4.00 2.20
CA PHE A 86 -15.21 2.69 1.59
C PHE A 86 -15.32 1.57 2.63
N PHE A 87 -14.42 1.52 3.62
CA PHE A 87 -14.45 0.46 4.64
C PHE A 87 -15.61 0.60 5.64
N ARG A 88 -16.18 1.80 5.79
CA ARG A 88 -17.40 2.08 6.56
C ARG A 88 -18.70 1.73 5.83
N LEU A 89 -18.64 1.44 4.52
CA LEU A 89 -19.83 1.00 3.78
C LEU A 89 -20.48 -0.23 4.44
N PRO A 90 -21.81 -0.39 4.28
CA PRO A 90 -22.51 -1.56 4.78
C PRO A 90 -21.86 -2.88 4.30
N PRO A 91 -21.86 -3.93 5.13
CA PRO A 91 -21.31 -5.24 4.76
C PRO A 91 -21.81 -5.76 3.41
N GLU A 92 -23.07 -5.48 3.06
CA GLU A 92 -23.71 -5.90 1.82
C GLU A 92 -23.10 -5.21 0.59
N GLU A 93 -22.74 -3.93 0.69
CA GLU A 93 -22.07 -3.19 -0.37
C GLU A 93 -20.65 -3.71 -0.58
N LYS A 94 -19.92 -3.94 0.52
CA LYS A 94 -18.56 -4.48 0.51
C LYS A 94 -18.52 -5.92 -0.03
N ALA A 95 -19.49 -6.74 0.32
CA ALA A 95 -19.59 -8.14 -0.11
C ALA A 95 -19.68 -8.30 -1.64
N LYS A 96 -20.24 -7.33 -2.36
CA LYS A 96 -20.28 -7.33 -3.84
C LYS A 96 -18.88 -7.36 -4.47
N LEU A 97 -17.88 -6.87 -3.74
CA LEU A 97 -16.49 -6.77 -4.19
C LEU A 97 -15.63 -7.92 -3.65
N TYR A 98 -16.16 -8.76 -2.77
CA TYR A 98 -15.41 -9.84 -2.15
C TYR A 98 -14.99 -10.89 -3.17
N SER A 99 -13.76 -11.38 -3.04
CA SER A 99 -13.30 -12.57 -3.76
C SER A 99 -12.05 -13.14 -3.08
N ASP A 100 -11.94 -14.46 -3.07
CA ASP A 100 -10.75 -15.19 -2.66
C ASP A 100 -9.88 -15.64 -3.85
N ASP A 101 -10.25 -15.28 -5.09
CA ASP A 101 -9.47 -15.56 -6.28
C ASP A 101 -8.26 -14.62 -6.38
N PRO A 102 -7.02 -15.14 -6.26
CA PRO A 102 -5.81 -14.35 -6.35
C PRO A 102 -5.60 -13.71 -7.74
N ALA A 103 -6.22 -14.25 -8.79
CA ALA A 103 -6.12 -13.72 -10.15
C ALA A 103 -7.03 -12.50 -10.39
N LYS A 104 -8.05 -12.29 -9.55
CA LYS A 104 -8.95 -11.14 -9.70
C LYS A 104 -8.20 -9.82 -9.49
N LYS A 105 -8.28 -8.96 -10.52
CA LYS A 105 -7.56 -7.68 -10.64
C LYS A 105 -8.06 -6.60 -9.69
N MET A 106 -9.36 -6.67 -9.34
CA MET A 106 -9.97 -5.89 -8.28
C MET A 106 -10.71 -6.86 -7.34
N ARG A 107 -10.32 -6.86 -6.05
CA ARG A 107 -11.03 -7.66 -5.03
C ARG A 107 -10.91 -7.04 -3.66
N LEU A 108 -11.99 -7.15 -2.90
CA LEU A 108 -11.97 -7.06 -1.46
C LEU A 108 -11.71 -8.46 -0.89
N SER A 109 -10.86 -8.58 0.12
CA SER A 109 -10.61 -9.85 0.77
C SER A 109 -10.12 -9.64 2.21
N THR A 110 -10.01 -10.73 2.95
CA THR A 110 -9.41 -10.77 4.27
C THR A 110 -8.10 -11.54 4.22
N SER A 111 -7.17 -11.19 5.10
CA SER A 111 -5.84 -11.82 5.20
C SER A 111 -5.00 -11.76 3.91
N PHE A 112 -4.18 -12.76 3.58
CA PHE A 112 -3.34 -12.78 2.37
C PHE A 112 -3.78 -13.87 1.39
N ASN A 113 -3.79 -15.12 1.85
CA ASN A 113 -4.33 -16.26 1.08
C ASN A 113 -5.05 -17.22 2.02
N VAL A 114 -6.30 -16.90 2.34
CA VAL A 114 -7.15 -17.64 3.28
C VAL A 114 -7.20 -19.14 2.95
N ARG A 115 -7.06 -19.52 1.67
CA ARG A 115 -7.10 -20.92 1.23
C ARG A 115 -5.79 -21.70 1.45
N LYS A 116 -4.65 -21.02 1.60
CA LYS A 116 -3.32 -21.66 1.69
C LYS A 116 -2.60 -21.43 3.01
N GLU A 117 -2.95 -20.39 3.75
CA GLU A 117 -2.27 -20.04 4.99
C GLU A 117 -2.90 -20.73 6.20
N THR A 118 -2.06 -21.11 7.16
CA THR A 118 -2.49 -21.70 8.44
C THR A 118 -2.76 -20.64 9.50
N VAL A 119 -2.18 -19.45 9.34
CA VAL A 119 -2.36 -18.30 10.20
C VAL A 119 -2.76 -17.10 9.35
N HIS A 120 -3.94 -16.57 9.59
CA HIS A 120 -4.50 -15.41 8.92
C HIS A 120 -4.01 -14.11 9.55
N ASN A 121 -3.92 -13.07 8.73
CA ASN A 121 -3.68 -11.71 9.17
C ASN A 121 -5.00 -11.07 9.60
N TRP A 122 -4.99 -10.39 10.73
CA TRP A 122 -6.13 -9.61 11.23
C TRP A 122 -6.29 -8.31 10.42
N ARG A 123 -6.77 -8.44 9.18
CA ARG A 123 -6.86 -7.33 8.21
C ARG A 123 -7.87 -7.63 7.11
N ASP A 124 -8.72 -6.66 6.82
CA ASP A 124 -9.41 -6.54 5.54
C ASP A 124 -8.61 -5.64 4.59
N TYR A 125 -8.63 -5.94 3.29
CA TYR A 125 -7.95 -5.13 2.28
C TYR A 125 -8.68 -5.11 0.95
N LEU A 126 -8.64 -3.96 0.29
CA LEU A 126 -9.06 -3.79 -1.09
C LEU A 126 -7.81 -3.76 -1.97
N ARG A 127 -7.74 -4.67 -2.94
CA ARG A 127 -6.67 -4.69 -3.95
C ARG A 127 -7.18 -4.11 -5.26
N LEU A 128 -6.44 -3.15 -5.78
CA LEU A 128 -6.71 -2.49 -7.05
C LEU A 128 -5.47 -2.60 -7.94
N HIS A 129 -5.64 -3.11 -9.15
CA HIS A 129 -4.66 -2.90 -10.20
C HIS A 129 -4.80 -1.46 -10.72
N CYS A 130 -3.67 -0.80 -10.96
CA CYS A 130 -3.61 0.61 -11.32
C CYS A 130 -2.73 0.91 -12.54
N HIS A 131 -2.18 -0.09 -13.21
CA HIS A 131 -1.37 0.13 -14.40
C HIS A 131 -1.62 -0.92 -15.49
N PRO A 132 -1.98 -0.50 -16.73
CA PRO A 132 -2.32 0.87 -17.15
C PRO A 132 -3.68 1.36 -16.60
N LEU A 133 -3.77 2.62 -16.16
CA LEU A 133 -4.94 3.15 -15.43
C LEU A 133 -6.25 3.00 -16.22
N GLU A 134 -6.23 3.29 -17.51
CA GLU A 134 -7.38 3.27 -18.42
C GLU A 134 -8.06 1.90 -18.47
N GLN A 135 -7.28 0.84 -18.29
CA GLN A 135 -7.77 -0.53 -18.29
C GLN A 135 -8.49 -0.89 -16.97
N TYR A 136 -8.03 -0.37 -15.83
CA TYR A 136 -8.47 -0.85 -14.52
C TYR A 136 -9.46 0.07 -13.81
N VAL A 137 -9.34 1.39 -14.00
CA VAL A 137 -10.20 2.40 -13.38
C VAL A 137 -11.70 2.13 -13.59
N PRO A 138 -12.18 1.73 -14.79
CA PRO A 138 -13.61 1.43 -14.99
C PRO A 138 -14.14 0.32 -14.07
N GLY A 139 -13.26 -0.61 -13.68
CA GLY A 139 -13.57 -1.73 -12.79
C GLY A 139 -13.47 -1.42 -11.31
N TRP A 140 -12.93 -0.27 -10.88
CA TRP A 140 -12.81 0.11 -9.48
C TRP A 140 -14.16 0.38 -8.81
N PRO A 141 -14.23 0.40 -7.46
CA PRO A 141 -15.47 0.74 -6.75
C PRO A 141 -16.04 2.08 -7.21
N ALA A 142 -17.36 2.13 -7.39
CA ALA A 142 -18.11 3.35 -7.69
C ALA A 142 -18.69 4.02 -6.43
N ASN A 143 -18.64 3.33 -5.30
CA ASN A 143 -19.07 3.81 -3.99
C ASN A 143 -17.87 3.69 -3.03
N PRO A 144 -17.43 4.78 -2.35
CA PRO A 144 -17.96 6.16 -2.44
C PRO A 144 -17.77 6.80 -3.82
N PRO A 145 -18.63 7.75 -4.25
CA PRO A 145 -18.54 8.36 -5.59
C PRO A 145 -17.18 9.03 -5.89
N ALA A 146 -16.53 9.57 -4.86
CA ALA A 146 -15.20 10.17 -4.97
C ALA A 146 -14.06 9.15 -5.16
N PHE A 147 -14.33 7.84 -4.99
CA PHE A 147 -13.30 6.80 -4.93
C PHE A 147 -12.37 6.82 -6.15
N ARG A 148 -12.94 6.74 -7.34
CA ARG A 148 -12.15 6.66 -8.58
C ARG A 148 -11.34 7.94 -8.81
N MET A 149 -11.98 9.09 -8.66
CA MET A 149 -11.35 10.39 -8.95
C MET A 149 -10.16 10.66 -8.03
N MET A 150 -10.32 10.41 -6.72
CA MET A 150 -9.27 10.67 -5.74
C MET A 150 -8.06 9.76 -5.94
N LEU A 151 -8.28 8.45 -6.11
CA LEU A 151 -7.18 7.50 -6.34
C LEU A 151 -6.47 7.75 -7.67
N MET A 152 -7.19 8.17 -8.71
CA MET A 152 -6.58 8.54 -9.99
C MET A 152 -5.64 9.74 -9.84
N GLY A 153 -6.02 10.77 -9.07
CA GLY A 153 -5.22 11.97 -8.86
C GLY A 153 -3.83 11.66 -8.29
N GLU A 154 -3.76 10.86 -7.23
CA GLU A 154 -2.47 10.47 -6.64
C GLU A 154 -1.67 9.58 -7.56
N LEU A 155 -2.29 8.57 -8.19
CA LEU A 155 -1.59 7.66 -9.08
C LEU A 155 -1.01 8.38 -10.31
N THR A 156 -1.69 9.40 -10.84
CA THR A 156 -1.14 10.25 -11.88
C THR A 156 0.08 11.05 -11.40
N ILE A 157 0.06 11.59 -10.18
CA ILE A 157 1.22 12.31 -9.60
C ILE A 157 2.38 11.36 -9.33
N LEU A 158 2.10 10.17 -8.80
CA LEU A 158 3.12 9.14 -8.56
C LEU A 158 3.74 8.64 -9.86
N LEU A 159 2.93 8.30 -10.87
CA LEU A 159 3.43 7.84 -12.18
C LEU A 159 4.23 8.94 -12.89
N SER A 160 3.78 10.20 -12.86
CA SER A 160 4.55 11.31 -13.42
C SER A 160 5.88 11.56 -12.69
N SER A 161 5.92 11.28 -11.37
CA SER A 161 7.15 11.38 -10.58
C SER A 161 8.11 10.20 -10.81
N GLN A 162 7.59 8.99 -11.03
CA GLN A 162 8.38 7.82 -11.45
C GLN A 162 8.98 8.03 -12.85
N LEU A 163 8.23 8.61 -13.81
CA LEU A 163 8.78 8.96 -15.12
C LEU A 163 9.94 9.97 -15.00
N ARG A 164 9.85 10.97 -14.10
CA ARG A 164 10.94 11.96 -13.88
C ARG A 164 12.23 11.33 -13.33
N LEU A 165 12.14 10.21 -12.62
CA LEU A 165 13.29 9.45 -12.13
C LEU A 165 13.91 8.59 -13.24
N GLN A 166 13.11 8.09 -14.19
CA GLN A 166 13.59 7.27 -15.31
C GLN A 166 14.18 8.11 -16.45
N THR A 167 13.82 9.38 -16.58
CA THR A 167 14.29 10.26 -17.68
C THR A 167 15.59 11.01 -17.38
N THR A 168 16.39 10.63 -16.38
CA THR A 168 17.76 11.14 -16.29
C THR A 168 18.58 10.51 -17.41
N PRO A 169 19.14 11.30 -18.35
CA PRO A 169 20.00 10.74 -19.38
C PRO A 169 21.20 10.06 -18.72
N ASP A 170 21.47 8.82 -19.11
CA ASP A 170 22.67 8.06 -18.72
C ASP A 170 23.90 8.96 -18.88
N MET A 171 24.48 9.38 -17.75
CA MET A 171 25.85 9.89 -17.77
C MET A 171 26.73 8.71 -18.19
N HIS A 172 27.28 8.85 -19.39
CA HIS A 172 28.22 7.93 -20.02
C HIS A 172 29.15 7.25 -19.01
N LEU A 173 29.08 5.93 -18.97
CA LEU A 173 30.12 5.07 -18.42
C LEU A 173 31.44 5.42 -19.11
N VAL A 174 32.39 5.98 -18.35
CA VAL A 174 33.79 6.07 -18.76
C VAL A 174 34.37 4.65 -18.63
N PRO A 175 34.83 4.01 -19.73
CA PRO A 175 35.51 2.74 -19.62
C PRO A 175 36.95 2.94 -19.16
N SER A 176 37.40 2.04 -18.29
CA SER A 176 38.76 1.91 -17.77
C SER A 176 39.81 1.64 -18.84
#